data_AF-A0A3C7VV06-F1
#
_entry.id   AF-A0A3C7VV06-F1
#
_cell.length_a   1.000
_cell.length_b   1.000
_cell.length_c   1.000
_cell.angle_alpha   90.00
_cell.angle_beta   90.00
_cell.angle_gamma   90.00
#
_symmetry.space_group_name_H-M   'P 1'
#
loop_
_entity.id
_entity.type
_entity.pdbx_description
1 polymer ?
#
loop_
_entity_poly.entity_id
_entity_poly.type
_entity_poly.pdbx_seq_one_letter_code
_entity_poly.pdbx_strand_id
1 'polypeptide(L)'
;MSNEHYLHNPLIHADRRLGRHRSPWVRQFDCTHIAPLIICRGPIRKEAMDVFREMGISHFGILLSEKDSITYQNALAPELRAMTDPDRIHRVPDYTGANKEERDQRIRQIINIAHDNGYNAIFAGYGFMAEDETMVSAMEAAGLNFIGPCSRTVHDAGLKDEAKRTALKAGVSVTPGVDNATALTLLKKHPDAAALKALAHEKGLAVDAALFDDDSLALEDLADDVLAASYDKGIDLYTVDELCETLTEVVEKMATDYPENRVRLKAISGGGGKGQRILGIGEAARTPELAREILNEVKTTGVGDNKNILVELNIETTRHQEIQVLGNGDWCITLGGRD
;
A
#
# COMPACT_ATOMS: atom_id res chain seq x y z
N MET A 1 4.84 32.04 -9.94
CA MET A 1 4.54 31.69 -11.35
C MET A 1 3.11 32.09 -11.62
N SER A 2 2.80 32.60 -12.81
CA SER A 2 1.42 32.98 -13.16
C SER A 2 0.57 31.73 -13.38
N ASN A 3 -0.56 31.61 -12.69
CA ASN A 3 -1.53 30.51 -12.88
C ASN A 3 -2.31 30.63 -14.20
N GLU A 4 -2.10 31.70 -14.96
CA GLU A 4 -2.72 31.98 -16.26
C GLU A 4 -2.64 30.78 -17.23
N HIS A 5 -1.49 30.09 -17.27
CA HIS A 5 -1.28 28.95 -18.16
C HIS A 5 -2.09 27.70 -17.76
N TYR A 6 -2.56 27.60 -16.51
CA TYR A 6 -3.41 26.50 -16.07
C TYR A 6 -4.89 26.84 -16.26
N LEU A 7 -5.28 28.07 -15.91
CA LEU A 7 -6.67 28.53 -16.01
C LEU A 7 -7.16 28.75 -17.44
N HIS A 8 -6.27 28.99 -18.40
CA HIS A 8 -6.64 29.23 -19.82
C HIS A 8 -6.07 28.18 -20.78
N ASN A 9 -5.72 26.98 -20.30
CA ASN A 9 -5.23 25.93 -21.18
C ASN A 9 -6.39 25.28 -21.96
N PRO A 10 -6.46 25.43 -23.29
CA PRO A 10 -7.55 24.87 -24.08
C PRO A 10 -7.60 23.34 -24.06
N LEU A 11 -6.50 22.66 -23.68
CA LEU A 11 -6.46 21.20 -23.51
C LEU A 11 -7.01 20.75 -22.16
N ILE A 12 -6.97 21.60 -21.12
CA ILE A 12 -7.51 21.28 -19.78
C ILE A 12 -9.04 21.49 -19.74
N HIS A 13 -9.51 22.49 -20.50
CA HIS A 13 -10.92 22.95 -20.51
C HIS A 13 -11.73 22.45 -21.72
N ALA A 14 -11.21 21.47 -22.47
CA ALA A 14 -11.94 20.83 -23.56
C ALA A 14 -13.10 19.97 -23.04
N ASP A 15 -14.12 19.72 -23.88
CA ASP A 15 -15.20 18.79 -23.55
C ASP A 15 -14.62 17.38 -23.34
N ARG A 16 -14.74 16.86 -22.12
CA ARG A 16 -14.21 15.56 -21.71
C ARG A 16 -15.13 14.39 -22.08
N ARG A 17 -16.29 14.66 -22.69
CA ARG A 17 -17.25 13.63 -23.15
C ARG A 17 -16.86 13.07 -24.50
N LEU A 18 -15.80 12.25 -24.50
CA LEU A 18 -15.15 11.79 -25.73
C LEU A 18 -16.05 10.96 -26.64
N GLY A 19 -17.06 10.26 -26.12
CA GLY A 19 -18.04 9.52 -26.94
C GLY A 19 -18.84 10.37 -27.92
N ARG A 20 -18.94 11.68 -27.70
CA ARG A 20 -19.62 12.64 -28.61
C ARG A 20 -18.68 13.24 -29.64
N HIS A 21 -17.39 12.93 -29.58
CA HIS A 21 -16.39 13.52 -30.46
C HIS A 21 -16.58 13.05 -31.92
N ARG A 22 -16.26 13.91 -32.89
CA ARG A 22 -16.46 13.62 -34.33
C ARG A 22 -15.53 12.51 -34.84
N SER A 23 -14.29 12.47 -34.35
CA SER A 23 -13.29 11.47 -34.72
C SER A 23 -13.59 10.10 -34.10
N PRO A 24 -13.70 9.01 -34.90
CA PRO A 24 -13.83 7.65 -34.37
C PRO A 24 -12.68 7.25 -33.45
N TRP A 25 -11.45 7.67 -33.75
CA TRP A 25 -10.27 7.38 -32.93
C TRP A 25 -10.38 8.01 -31.54
N VAL A 26 -10.90 9.24 -31.42
CA VAL A 26 -11.08 9.86 -30.09
C VAL A 26 -12.20 9.17 -29.30
N ARG A 27 -13.27 8.74 -29.97
CA ARG A 27 -14.39 8.05 -29.32
C ARG A 27 -14.00 6.72 -28.67
N GLN A 28 -12.90 6.10 -29.09
CA GLN A 28 -12.42 4.86 -28.45
C GLN A 28 -11.99 5.08 -26.98
N PHE A 29 -11.71 6.33 -26.59
CA PHE A 29 -11.38 6.72 -25.22
C PHE A 29 -12.62 7.15 -24.41
N ASP A 30 -13.82 6.84 -24.90
CA ASP A 30 -15.04 7.14 -24.18
C ASP A 30 -15.17 6.31 -22.90
N CYS A 31 -15.44 6.98 -21.78
CA CYS A 31 -15.56 6.33 -20.48
C CYS A 31 -17.01 6.22 -19.99
N THR A 32 -18.02 6.57 -20.79
CA THR A 32 -19.42 6.57 -20.31
C THR A 32 -19.96 5.20 -19.89
N HIS A 33 -19.29 4.13 -20.31
CA HIS A 33 -19.58 2.75 -19.92
C HIS A 33 -19.08 2.39 -18.52
N ILE A 34 -18.20 3.20 -17.91
CA ILE A 34 -17.68 2.97 -16.57
C ILE A 34 -18.76 3.38 -15.57
N ALA A 35 -18.98 2.54 -14.55
CA ALA A 35 -19.91 2.75 -13.47
C ALA A 35 -19.20 2.60 -12.11
N PRO A 36 -18.51 3.64 -11.62
CA PRO A 36 -17.72 3.56 -10.40
C PRO A 36 -18.54 3.50 -9.10
N LEU A 37 -18.13 2.66 -8.15
CA LEU A 37 -18.43 2.80 -6.74
C LEU A 37 -17.26 3.48 -6.03
N ILE A 38 -17.51 4.64 -5.41
CA ILE A 38 -16.50 5.41 -4.70
C ILE A 38 -16.46 4.98 -3.24
N ILE A 39 -15.31 4.45 -2.80
CA ILE A 39 -15.11 3.87 -1.46
C ILE A 39 -14.22 4.71 -0.55
N CYS A 40 -13.88 5.94 -0.97
CA CYS A 40 -13.14 6.93 -0.20
C CYS A 40 -14.06 8.03 0.34
N ARG A 41 -13.53 8.98 1.11
CA ARG A 41 -14.29 10.11 1.70
C ARG A 41 -13.56 11.44 1.60
N GLY A 42 -14.28 12.54 1.87
CA GLY A 42 -13.71 13.89 1.90
C GLY A 42 -13.52 14.51 0.51
N PRO A 43 -12.61 15.50 0.37
CA PRO A 43 -12.45 16.27 -0.86
C PRO A 43 -12.20 15.41 -2.12
N ILE A 44 -11.38 14.36 -2.00
CA ILE A 44 -11.06 13.46 -3.11
C ILE A 44 -12.29 12.76 -3.71
N ARG A 45 -13.29 12.44 -2.87
CA ARG A 45 -14.56 11.89 -3.34
C ARG A 45 -15.29 12.90 -4.22
N LYS A 46 -15.36 14.16 -3.77
CA LYS A 46 -16.03 15.23 -4.52
C LYS A 46 -15.32 15.51 -5.85
N GLU A 47 -13.99 15.58 -5.82
CA GLU A 47 -13.16 15.76 -7.01
C GLU A 47 -13.40 14.63 -8.04
N ALA A 48 -13.40 13.37 -7.59
CA ALA A 48 -13.70 12.23 -8.46
C ALA A 48 -15.11 12.30 -9.07
N MET A 49 -16.12 12.66 -8.26
CA MET A 49 -17.49 12.84 -8.75
C MET A 49 -17.59 13.92 -9.82
N ASP A 50 -16.82 15.01 -9.69
CA ASP A 50 -16.80 16.09 -10.69
C ASP A 50 -16.13 15.63 -11.98
N VAL A 51 -14.96 14.99 -11.88
CA VAL A 51 -14.25 14.39 -13.02
C VAL A 51 -15.14 13.39 -13.76
N PHE A 52 -15.82 12.49 -13.05
CA PHE A 52 -16.73 11.52 -13.66
C PHE A 52 -17.87 12.20 -14.42
N ARG A 53 -18.52 13.21 -13.84
CA ARG A 53 -19.59 13.97 -14.54
C ARG A 53 -19.09 14.71 -15.77
N GLU A 54 -17.89 15.29 -15.69
CA GLU A 54 -17.24 15.97 -16.82
C GLU A 54 -16.91 14.99 -17.95
N MET A 55 -16.44 13.78 -17.62
CA MET A 55 -16.20 12.69 -18.58
C MET A 55 -17.49 12.08 -19.14
N GLY A 56 -18.66 12.45 -18.60
CA GLY A 56 -19.96 11.94 -19.02
C GLY A 56 -20.40 10.65 -18.34
N ILE A 57 -19.65 10.19 -17.32
CA ILE A 57 -20.05 9.08 -16.46
C ILE A 57 -21.21 9.56 -15.60
N SER A 58 -22.39 8.98 -15.86
CA SER A 58 -23.65 9.39 -15.23
C SER A 58 -24.11 8.43 -14.14
N HIS A 59 -23.55 7.22 -14.07
CA HIS A 59 -23.89 6.19 -13.10
C HIS A 59 -22.68 5.91 -12.20
N PHE A 60 -22.64 6.52 -11.03
CA PHE A 60 -21.67 6.21 -9.99
C PHE A 60 -22.36 6.23 -8.62
N GLY A 61 -21.85 5.41 -7.71
CA GLY A 61 -22.30 5.32 -6.32
C GLY A 61 -21.24 5.78 -5.34
N ILE A 62 -21.64 6.01 -4.10
CA ILE A 62 -20.72 6.29 -3.00
C ILE A 62 -21.01 5.37 -1.83
N LEU A 63 -19.97 4.97 -1.11
CA LEU A 63 -20.11 4.43 0.23
C LEU A 63 -20.22 5.57 1.25
N LEU A 64 -21.09 5.41 2.23
CA LEU A 64 -21.21 6.30 3.36
C LEU A 64 -21.05 5.51 4.65
N SER A 65 -19.90 5.72 5.30
CA SER A 65 -19.62 5.15 6.62
C SER A 65 -20.56 5.71 7.69
N GLU A 66 -21.02 4.87 8.62
CA GLU A 66 -21.76 5.31 9.80
C GLU A 66 -20.94 6.29 10.64
N LYS A 67 -19.61 6.08 10.71
CA LYS A 67 -18.68 7.01 11.37
C LYS A 67 -18.74 8.40 10.75
N ASP A 68 -18.91 8.51 9.43
CA ASP A 68 -19.06 9.81 8.76
C ASP A 68 -20.40 10.46 9.11
N SER A 69 -21.47 9.67 9.22
CA SER A 69 -22.80 10.18 9.56
C SER A 69 -22.92 10.69 11.00
N ILE A 70 -22.14 10.13 11.93
CA ILE A 70 -22.14 10.52 13.35
C ILE A 70 -21.20 11.71 13.59
N THR A 71 -19.99 11.69 13.03
CA THR A 71 -19.00 12.76 13.27
C THR A 71 -19.39 14.10 12.63
N TYR A 72 -20.29 14.08 11.64
CA TYR A 72 -20.60 15.24 10.83
C TYR A 72 -22.09 15.56 10.74
N GLN A 73 -22.81 15.56 11.85
CA GLN A 73 -24.23 15.96 11.89
C GLN A 73 -24.49 17.33 11.23
N ASN A 74 -23.48 18.22 11.25
CA ASN A 74 -23.51 19.55 10.62
C ASN A 74 -22.45 19.75 9.51
N ALA A 75 -21.65 18.75 9.13
CA ALA A 75 -20.73 19.00 8.02
C ALA A 75 -21.52 19.06 6.74
N LEU A 76 -21.35 20.20 6.08
CA LEU A 76 -21.85 20.46 4.74
C LEU A 76 -21.06 19.59 3.77
N ALA A 77 -21.15 18.25 3.82
CA ALA A 77 -20.48 17.33 2.90
C ALA A 77 -21.00 17.61 1.48
N PRO A 78 -20.31 18.42 0.65
CA PRO A 78 -20.87 18.91 -0.60
C PRO A 78 -21.12 17.74 -1.57
N GLU A 79 -20.37 16.65 -1.42
CA GLU A 79 -20.58 15.38 -2.11
C GLU A 79 -21.99 14.82 -1.91
N LEU A 80 -22.52 14.80 -0.69
CA LEU A 80 -23.82 14.20 -0.39
C LEU A 80 -24.97 15.04 -0.96
N ARG A 81 -24.80 16.37 -0.99
CA ARG A 81 -25.77 17.28 -1.62
C ARG A 81 -25.71 17.25 -3.14
N ALA A 82 -24.56 16.94 -3.70
CA ALA A 82 -24.37 16.80 -5.14
C ALA A 82 -24.92 15.45 -5.66
N MET A 83 -25.20 14.48 -4.78
CA MET A 83 -25.91 13.26 -5.12
C MET A 83 -27.41 13.54 -5.16
N THR A 84 -27.99 13.44 -6.36
CA THR A 84 -29.43 13.67 -6.58
C THR A 84 -30.26 12.40 -6.45
N ASP A 85 -29.60 11.24 -6.49
CA ASP A 85 -30.22 9.91 -6.42
C ASP A 85 -29.81 9.23 -5.09
N PRO A 86 -30.70 9.17 -4.10
CA PRO A 86 -30.42 8.55 -2.80
C PRO A 86 -30.08 7.06 -2.89
N ASP A 87 -30.58 6.35 -3.91
CA ASP A 87 -30.36 4.91 -4.06
C ASP A 87 -28.91 4.58 -4.44
N ARG A 88 -28.10 5.60 -4.76
CA ARG A 88 -26.67 5.49 -5.06
C ARG A 88 -25.78 5.80 -3.85
N ILE A 89 -26.35 5.93 -2.67
CA ILE A 89 -25.65 6.19 -1.41
C ILE A 89 -25.77 4.94 -0.53
N HIS A 90 -24.68 4.19 -0.43
CA HIS A 90 -24.66 2.88 0.21
C HIS A 90 -24.05 2.95 1.59
N ARG A 91 -24.84 2.66 2.63
CA ARG A 91 -24.38 2.77 4.01
C ARG A 91 -23.58 1.55 4.44
N VAL A 92 -22.46 1.79 5.12
CA VAL A 92 -21.57 0.76 5.66
C VAL A 92 -21.14 1.16 7.08
N PRO A 93 -20.95 0.23 8.02
CA PRO A 93 -20.46 0.60 9.36
C PRO A 93 -19.13 1.40 9.34
N ASP A 94 -18.20 1.02 8.47
CA ASP A 94 -16.99 1.79 8.14
C ASP A 94 -16.41 1.40 6.78
N TYR A 95 -15.23 1.92 6.45
CA TYR A 95 -14.54 1.64 5.18
C TYR A 95 -13.58 0.45 5.24
N THR A 96 -13.14 -0.03 6.41
CA THR A 96 -11.93 -0.87 6.53
C THR A 96 -12.09 -2.14 7.38
N GLY A 97 -13.02 -2.18 8.33
CA GLY A 97 -13.05 -3.15 9.43
C GLY A 97 -12.01 -2.85 10.51
N ALA A 98 -12.27 -3.27 11.76
CA ALA A 98 -11.34 -3.09 12.89
C ALA A 98 -10.29 -4.20 13.00
N ASN A 99 -10.58 -5.39 12.46
CA ASN A 99 -9.72 -6.58 12.45
C ASN A 99 -9.79 -7.28 11.08
N LYS A 100 -9.02 -8.36 10.89
CA LYS A 100 -8.95 -9.10 9.61
C LYS A 100 -10.32 -9.67 9.19
N GLU A 101 -11.04 -10.30 10.10
CA GLU A 101 -12.36 -10.89 9.80
C GLU A 101 -13.38 -9.83 9.37
N GLU A 102 -13.44 -8.71 10.08
CA GLU A 102 -14.30 -7.57 9.73
C GLU A 102 -13.89 -6.92 8.41
N ARG A 103 -12.59 -6.88 8.10
CA ARG A 103 -12.08 -6.40 6.81
C ARG A 103 -12.55 -7.29 5.67
N ASP A 104 -12.43 -8.61 5.81
CA ASP A 104 -12.90 -9.56 4.79
C ASP A 104 -14.42 -9.46 4.62
N GLN A 105 -15.16 -9.28 5.71
CA GLN A 105 -16.60 -9.01 5.65
C GLN A 105 -16.90 -7.69 4.94
N ARG A 106 -16.12 -6.63 5.20
CA ARG A 106 -16.24 -5.33 4.56
C ARG A 106 -16.01 -5.43 3.06
N ILE A 107 -14.94 -6.11 2.65
CA ILE A 107 -14.62 -6.38 1.23
C ILE A 107 -15.79 -7.08 0.55
N ARG A 108 -16.29 -8.18 1.13
CA ARG A 108 -17.47 -8.90 0.59
C ARG A 108 -18.70 -8.00 0.48
N GLN A 109 -18.96 -7.17 1.49
CA GLN A 109 -20.09 -6.24 1.46
C GLN A 109 -19.95 -5.22 0.33
N ILE A 110 -18.75 -4.68 0.10
CA ILE A 110 -18.48 -3.72 -0.99
C ILE A 110 -18.70 -4.37 -2.36
N ILE A 111 -18.21 -5.60 -2.55
CA ILE A 111 -18.40 -6.37 -3.79
C ILE A 111 -19.89 -6.62 -4.06
N ASN A 112 -20.64 -7.03 -3.03
CA ASN A 112 -22.09 -7.25 -3.17
C ASN A 112 -22.82 -5.95 -3.54
N ILE A 113 -22.51 -4.83 -2.87
CA ILE A 113 -23.06 -3.52 -3.23
C ILE A 113 -22.74 -3.17 -4.69
N ALA A 114 -21.52 -3.45 -5.15
CA ALA A 114 -21.12 -3.20 -6.53
C ALA A 114 -21.99 -3.97 -7.53
N HIS A 115 -22.12 -5.29 -7.34
CA HIS A 115 -22.91 -6.13 -8.25
C HIS A 115 -24.41 -5.84 -8.18
N ASP A 116 -24.98 -5.70 -6.99
CA ASP A 116 -26.41 -5.48 -6.78
C ASP A 116 -26.90 -4.17 -7.42
N ASN A 117 -26.00 -3.19 -7.57
CA ASN A 117 -26.32 -1.86 -8.10
C ASN A 117 -25.73 -1.60 -9.50
N GLY A 118 -25.09 -2.60 -10.13
CA GLY A 118 -24.55 -2.47 -11.49
C GLY A 118 -23.30 -1.59 -11.60
N TYR A 119 -22.53 -1.45 -10.53
CA TYR A 119 -21.20 -0.83 -10.59
C TYR A 119 -20.19 -1.83 -11.15
N ASN A 120 -19.34 -1.36 -12.07
CA ASN A 120 -18.32 -2.19 -12.74
C ASN A 120 -16.88 -1.75 -12.42
N ALA A 121 -16.72 -0.71 -11.60
CA ALA A 121 -15.42 -0.20 -11.21
C ALA A 121 -15.43 0.30 -9.77
N ILE A 122 -14.27 0.29 -9.12
CA ILE A 122 -14.07 0.78 -7.75
C ILE A 122 -13.06 1.94 -7.78
N PHE A 123 -13.40 3.06 -7.13
CA PHE A 123 -12.48 4.18 -6.91
C PHE A 123 -12.20 4.36 -5.42
N ALA A 124 -10.96 4.12 -5.00
CA ALA A 124 -10.56 4.16 -3.59
C ALA A 124 -9.87 5.46 -3.14
N GLY A 125 -9.63 6.42 -4.04
CA GLY A 125 -8.94 7.67 -3.70
C GLY A 125 -7.57 7.43 -3.05
N TYR A 126 -7.30 8.11 -1.93
CA TYR A 126 -6.09 7.90 -1.12
C TYR A 126 -6.44 7.53 0.32
N GLY A 127 -5.53 6.83 0.99
CA GLY A 127 -5.73 6.32 2.35
C GLY A 127 -6.78 5.20 2.41
N PHE A 128 -7.21 4.86 3.63
CA PHE A 128 -8.11 3.73 3.89
C PHE A 128 -7.58 2.42 3.27
N MET A 129 -8.26 1.91 2.26
CA MET A 129 -7.94 0.66 1.57
C MET A 129 -7.33 0.88 0.18
N ALA A 130 -6.97 2.13 -0.19
CA ALA A 130 -6.45 2.42 -1.53
C ALA A 130 -5.14 1.67 -1.86
N GLU A 131 -4.38 1.27 -0.83
CA GLU A 131 -3.11 0.54 -0.91
C GLU A 131 -3.24 -0.87 -0.30
N ASP A 132 -4.47 -1.38 -0.15
CA ASP A 132 -4.73 -2.71 0.42
C ASP A 132 -4.80 -3.76 -0.71
N GLU A 133 -3.74 -4.55 -0.84
CA GLU A 133 -3.62 -5.61 -1.85
C GLU A 133 -4.79 -6.60 -1.78
N THR A 134 -5.16 -7.05 -0.58
CA THR A 134 -6.23 -8.05 -0.39
C THR A 134 -7.56 -7.54 -0.95
N MET A 135 -7.87 -6.26 -0.73
CA MET A 135 -9.04 -5.62 -1.30
C MET A 135 -8.97 -5.55 -2.82
N VAL A 136 -7.86 -5.05 -3.39
CA VAL A 136 -7.73 -4.93 -4.85
C VAL A 136 -7.82 -6.30 -5.52
N SER A 137 -7.15 -7.31 -4.98
CA SER A 137 -7.21 -8.70 -5.45
C SER A 137 -8.63 -9.26 -5.39
N ALA A 138 -9.36 -9.00 -4.31
CA ALA A 138 -10.76 -9.42 -4.19
C ALA A 138 -11.69 -8.72 -5.19
N MET A 139 -11.46 -7.43 -5.49
CA MET A 139 -12.24 -6.72 -6.52
C MET A 139 -11.94 -7.26 -7.92
N GLU A 140 -10.67 -7.51 -8.24
CA GLU A 140 -10.23 -8.11 -9.50
C GLU A 140 -10.85 -9.51 -9.69
N ALA A 141 -10.81 -10.35 -8.64
CA ALA A 141 -11.41 -11.68 -8.65
C ALA A 141 -12.95 -11.64 -8.81
N ALA A 142 -13.61 -10.58 -8.36
CA ALA A 142 -15.04 -10.35 -8.55
C ALA A 142 -15.37 -9.79 -9.94
N GLY A 143 -14.38 -9.54 -10.80
CA GLY A 143 -14.58 -8.96 -12.14
C GLY A 143 -14.88 -7.46 -12.11
N LEU A 144 -14.53 -6.77 -11.03
CA LEU A 144 -14.64 -5.31 -10.91
C LEU A 144 -13.32 -4.67 -11.33
N ASN A 145 -13.41 -3.58 -12.09
CA ASN A 145 -12.22 -2.81 -12.46
C ASN A 145 -11.77 -1.94 -11.28
N PHE A 146 -10.56 -2.14 -10.77
CA PHE A 146 -9.99 -1.21 -9.81
C PHE A 146 -9.39 0.01 -10.53
N ILE A 147 -9.85 1.22 -10.19
CA ILE A 147 -9.32 2.47 -10.75
C ILE A 147 -8.03 2.82 -9.98
N GLY A 148 -6.96 2.12 -10.32
CA GLY A 148 -5.65 2.18 -9.68
C GLY A 148 -4.70 1.11 -10.25
N PRO A 149 -3.51 0.94 -9.65
CA PRO A 149 -2.63 -0.17 -9.98
C PRO A 149 -3.27 -1.53 -9.63
N CYS A 150 -2.88 -2.60 -10.33
CA CYS A 150 -3.37 -3.95 -10.03
C CYS A 150 -2.84 -4.45 -8.68
N SER A 151 -3.48 -5.49 -8.14
CA SER A 151 -3.13 -6.08 -6.83
C SER A 151 -1.64 -6.37 -6.69
N ARG A 152 -1.02 -7.00 -7.70
CA ARG A 152 0.43 -7.23 -7.75
C ARG A 152 1.25 -5.95 -7.59
N THR A 153 0.92 -4.89 -8.33
CA THR A 153 1.65 -3.62 -8.22
C THR A 153 1.42 -2.95 -6.86
N VAL A 154 0.23 -3.09 -6.28
CA VAL A 154 -0.06 -2.61 -4.91
C VAL A 154 0.79 -3.34 -3.89
N HIS A 155 0.94 -4.67 -4.02
CA HIS A 155 1.83 -5.47 -3.18
C HIS A 155 3.30 -5.02 -3.32
N ASP A 156 3.83 -5.06 -4.55
CA ASP A 156 5.24 -4.82 -4.86
C ASP A 156 5.67 -3.38 -4.46
N ALA A 157 4.75 -2.42 -4.47
CA ALA A 157 5.02 -1.03 -4.09
C ALA A 157 4.61 -0.67 -2.65
N GLY A 158 3.73 -1.45 -2.02
CA GLY A 158 3.14 -1.13 -0.71
C GLY A 158 4.06 -1.50 0.46
N LEU A 159 4.82 -2.59 0.32
CA LEU A 159 5.78 -3.02 1.33
C LEU A 159 7.12 -2.31 1.10
N LYS A 160 7.63 -1.60 2.11
CA LYS A 160 8.82 -0.74 1.94
C LYS A 160 10.08 -1.52 1.56
N ASP A 161 10.23 -2.74 2.05
CA ASP A 161 11.32 -3.66 1.70
C ASP A 161 11.23 -4.12 0.24
N GLU A 162 10.07 -4.60 -0.21
CA GLU A 162 9.80 -4.95 -1.62
C GLU A 162 10.03 -3.74 -2.55
N ALA A 163 9.54 -2.57 -2.16
CA ALA A 163 9.70 -1.34 -2.93
C ALA A 163 11.18 -0.95 -3.09
N LYS A 164 11.99 -1.11 -2.03
CA LYS A 164 13.43 -0.84 -2.08
C LYS A 164 14.19 -1.88 -2.90
N ARG A 165 13.85 -3.15 -2.76
CA ARG A 165 14.38 -4.24 -3.62
C ARG A 165 14.08 -3.97 -5.09
N THR A 166 12.85 -3.55 -5.41
CA THR A 166 12.43 -3.18 -6.76
C THR A 166 13.18 -1.95 -7.28
N ALA A 167 13.33 -0.91 -6.44
CA ALA A 167 14.11 0.28 -6.78
C ALA A 167 15.57 -0.07 -7.11
N LEU A 168 16.22 -0.88 -6.29
CA LEU A 168 17.59 -1.35 -6.52
C LEU A 168 17.71 -2.16 -7.82
N LYS A 169 16.78 -3.09 -8.08
CA LYS A 169 16.72 -3.85 -9.35
C LYS A 169 16.54 -2.93 -10.56
N ALA A 170 15.82 -1.82 -10.41
CA ALA A 170 15.64 -0.80 -11.45
C ALA A 170 16.82 0.20 -11.56
N GLY A 171 17.89 0.03 -10.76
CA GLY A 171 19.03 0.95 -10.75
C GLY A 171 18.75 2.29 -10.07
N VAL A 172 17.69 2.37 -9.26
CA VAL A 172 17.32 3.55 -8.47
C VAL A 172 18.00 3.46 -7.10
N SER A 173 18.65 4.55 -6.70
CA SER A 173 19.31 4.63 -5.39
C SER A 173 18.29 4.64 -4.26
N VAL A 174 18.53 3.83 -3.23
CA VAL A 174 17.77 3.82 -1.98
C VAL A 174 18.62 4.34 -0.82
N THR A 175 17.97 4.73 0.28
CA THR A 175 18.68 5.08 1.50
C THR A 175 19.46 3.87 2.03
N PRO A 176 20.76 4.00 2.32
CA PRO A 176 21.55 2.91 2.88
C PRO A 176 20.94 2.36 4.17
N GLY A 177 20.92 1.05 4.30
CA GLY A 177 20.25 0.37 5.40
C GLY A 177 20.13 -1.13 5.19
N VAL A 178 19.43 -1.76 6.13
CA VAL A 178 19.04 -3.16 6.12
C VAL A 178 17.52 -3.23 6.01
N ASP A 179 17.03 -3.99 5.04
CA ASP A 179 15.61 -4.04 4.71
C ASP A 179 14.93 -5.37 5.12
N ASN A 180 15.72 -6.36 5.55
CA ASN A 180 15.31 -7.75 5.75
C ASN A 180 15.65 -8.26 7.17
N ALA A 181 15.41 -7.44 8.20
CA ALA A 181 15.77 -7.78 9.58
C ALA A 181 15.18 -9.13 10.04
N THR A 182 13.98 -9.47 9.58
CA THR A 182 13.32 -10.74 9.91
C THR A 182 13.98 -11.94 9.23
N ALA A 183 14.43 -11.83 7.98
CA ALA A 183 15.26 -12.85 7.34
C ALA A 183 16.55 -13.08 8.13
N LEU A 184 17.24 -12.00 8.54
CA LEU A 184 18.44 -12.10 9.36
C LEU A 184 18.15 -12.78 10.71
N THR A 185 17.02 -12.48 11.35
CA THR A 185 16.58 -13.16 12.58
C THR A 185 16.36 -14.64 12.35
N LEU A 186 15.70 -15.01 11.25
CA LEU A 186 15.45 -16.42 10.93
C LEU A 186 16.77 -17.15 10.65
N LEU A 187 17.69 -16.53 9.91
CA LEU A 187 18.99 -17.11 9.56
C LEU A 187 19.92 -17.31 10.76
N LYS A 188 19.80 -16.50 11.82
CA LYS A 188 20.50 -16.78 13.09
C LYS A 188 20.09 -18.11 13.72
N LYS A 189 18.84 -18.53 13.50
CA LYS A 189 18.28 -19.79 14.02
C LYS A 189 18.47 -20.95 13.04
N HIS A 190 18.38 -20.64 11.74
CA HIS A 190 18.44 -21.59 10.63
C HIS A 190 19.46 -21.09 9.60
N PRO A 191 20.76 -21.35 9.79
CA PRO A 191 21.85 -20.64 9.11
C PRO A 191 22.11 -21.06 7.66
N ASP A 192 21.40 -22.06 7.14
CA ASP A 192 21.61 -22.58 5.80
C ASP A 192 20.30 -23.10 5.16
N ALA A 193 20.34 -23.34 3.84
CA ALA A 193 19.18 -23.80 3.07
C ALA A 193 18.64 -25.15 3.58
N ALA A 194 19.49 -26.03 4.11
CA ALA A 194 19.05 -27.32 4.65
C ALA A 194 18.27 -27.15 5.96
N ALA A 195 18.71 -26.24 6.84
CA ALA A 195 18.01 -25.88 8.06
C ALA A 195 16.66 -25.21 7.77
N LEU A 196 16.60 -24.33 6.75
CA LEU A 196 15.35 -23.72 6.28
C LEU A 196 14.39 -24.76 5.67
N LYS A 197 14.89 -25.70 4.87
CA LYS A 197 14.12 -26.82 4.30
C LYS A 197 13.54 -27.71 5.40
N ALA A 198 14.35 -28.03 6.41
CA ALA A 198 13.92 -28.81 7.57
C ALA A 198 12.82 -28.07 8.36
N LEU A 199 12.98 -26.76 8.59
CA LEU A 199 11.97 -25.94 9.25
C LEU A 199 10.66 -25.89 8.46
N ALA A 200 10.73 -25.64 7.15
CA ALA A 200 9.55 -25.61 6.29
C ALA A 200 8.80 -26.94 6.31
N HIS A 201 9.52 -28.06 6.30
CA HIS A 201 8.92 -29.38 6.44
C HIS A 201 8.32 -29.61 7.84
N GLU A 202 9.05 -29.32 8.92
CA GLU A 202 8.58 -29.48 10.31
C GLU A 202 7.30 -28.67 10.57
N LYS A 203 7.27 -27.43 10.09
CA LYS A 203 6.14 -26.52 10.25
C LYS A 203 5.08 -26.70 9.18
N GLY A 204 5.29 -27.56 8.17
CA GLY A 204 4.37 -27.79 7.05
C GLY A 204 4.04 -26.51 6.27
N LEU A 205 5.07 -25.75 5.91
CA LEU A 205 4.97 -24.50 5.14
C LEU A 205 4.90 -24.81 3.64
N ALA A 206 4.09 -24.05 2.91
CA ALA A 206 3.94 -24.18 1.47
C ALA A 206 5.01 -23.34 0.76
N VAL A 207 6.24 -23.88 0.67
CA VAL A 207 7.36 -23.26 -0.06
C VAL A 207 7.70 -24.16 -1.25
N ASP A 208 8.02 -23.57 -2.41
CA ASP A 208 8.44 -24.35 -3.58
C ASP A 208 9.75 -25.10 -3.26
N ALA A 209 9.71 -26.43 -3.42
CA ALA A 209 10.84 -27.30 -3.14
C ALA A 209 12.07 -26.98 -4.00
N ALA A 210 11.86 -26.43 -5.20
CA ALA A 210 12.93 -26.05 -6.11
C ALA A 210 13.81 -24.90 -5.57
N LEU A 211 13.24 -24.00 -4.75
CA LEU A 211 13.95 -22.85 -4.20
C LEU A 211 15.07 -23.26 -3.24
N PHE A 212 14.89 -24.37 -2.50
CA PHE A 212 15.91 -24.85 -1.56
C PHE A 212 17.15 -25.42 -2.25
N ASP A 213 17.03 -25.76 -3.54
CA ASP A 213 18.09 -26.38 -4.33
C ASP A 213 18.60 -25.42 -5.44
N ASP A 214 18.20 -24.13 -5.40
CA ASP A 214 18.64 -23.09 -6.34
C ASP A 214 19.87 -22.33 -5.79
N ASP A 215 21.06 -22.71 -6.26
CA ASP A 215 22.33 -22.07 -5.89
C ASP A 215 22.45 -20.59 -6.32
N SER A 216 21.55 -20.10 -7.19
CA SER A 216 21.54 -18.69 -7.63
C SER A 216 20.73 -17.77 -6.70
N LEU A 217 19.90 -18.35 -5.83
CA LEU A 217 19.06 -17.62 -4.88
C LEU A 217 19.89 -17.24 -3.64
N ALA A 218 19.82 -15.97 -3.23
CA ALA A 218 20.47 -15.54 -1.99
C ALA A 218 19.78 -16.21 -0.80
N LEU A 219 20.56 -16.58 0.22
CA LEU A 219 20.03 -17.28 1.39
C LEU A 219 19.01 -16.43 2.15
N GLU A 220 19.20 -15.10 2.17
CA GLU A 220 18.24 -14.14 2.72
C GLU A 220 16.92 -14.13 1.95
N ASP A 221 16.95 -14.24 0.61
CA ASP A 221 15.74 -14.29 -0.21
C ASP A 221 14.99 -15.61 0.02
N LEU A 222 15.70 -16.75 0.15
CA LEU A 222 15.10 -18.03 0.56
C LEU A 222 14.46 -17.95 1.96
N ALA A 223 15.09 -17.25 2.89
CA ALA A 223 14.52 -17.02 4.21
C ALA A 223 13.24 -16.18 4.15
N ASP A 224 13.18 -15.16 3.28
CA ASP A 224 11.97 -14.38 3.03
C ASP A 224 10.83 -15.25 2.49
N ASP A 225 11.09 -16.18 1.55
CA ASP A 225 10.08 -17.11 1.04
C ASP A 225 9.52 -18.03 2.15
N VAL A 226 10.39 -18.52 3.05
CA VAL A 226 9.98 -19.31 4.20
C VAL A 226 9.14 -18.48 5.19
N LEU A 227 9.51 -17.22 5.41
CA LEU A 227 8.75 -16.29 6.23
C LEU A 227 7.37 -15.99 5.64
N ALA A 228 7.28 -15.70 4.35
CA ALA A 228 6.03 -15.47 3.64
C ALA A 228 5.06 -16.66 3.81
N ALA A 229 5.54 -17.89 3.58
CA ALA A 229 4.73 -19.09 3.79
C ALA A 229 4.29 -19.28 5.25
N SER A 230 5.06 -18.79 6.23
CA SER A 230 4.69 -18.81 7.64
C SER A 230 3.59 -17.80 7.98
N TYR A 231 3.62 -16.62 7.36
CA TYR A 231 2.59 -15.59 7.52
C TYR A 231 1.26 -16.05 6.92
N ASP A 232 1.28 -16.68 5.75
CA ASP A 232 0.10 -17.29 5.12
C ASP A 232 -0.51 -18.39 5.99
N LYS A 233 0.35 -19.17 6.65
CA LYS A 233 -0.08 -20.20 7.61
C LYS A 233 -0.55 -19.63 8.96
N GLY A 234 -0.24 -18.37 9.25
CA GLY A 234 -0.59 -17.71 10.51
C GLY A 234 0.25 -18.21 11.69
N ILE A 235 1.55 -18.45 11.50
CA ILE A 235 2.48 -18.84 12.58
C ILE A 235 3.69 -17.91 12.62
N ASP A 236 4.29 -17.77 13.80
CA ASP A 236 5.57 -17.07 13.96
C ASP A 236 6.73 -18.08 13.96
N LEU A 237 7.81 -17.77 13.23
CA LEU A 237 9.05 -18.56 13.22
C LEU A 237 10.12 -17.99 14.17
N TYR A 238 9.89 -16.80 14.70
CA TYR A 238 10.76 -16.09 15.63
C TYR A 238 9.93 -15.29 16.62
N THR A 239 10.51 -14.96 17.76
CA THR A 239 9.89 -14.09 18.77
C THR A 239 10.24 -12.63 18.52
N VAL A 240 9.42 -11.71 19.02
CA VAL A 240 9.71 -10.27 18.95
C VAL A 240 11.03 -9.92 19.67
N ASP A 241 11.40 -10.67 20.70
CA ASP A 241 12.66 -10.46 21.43
C ASP A 241 13.86 -10.81 20.53
N GLU A 242 13.82 -11.94 19.82
CA GLU A 242 14.85 -12.34 18.85
C GLU A 242 14.99 -11.33 17.70
N LEU A 243 13.87 -10.75 17.24
CA LEU A 243 13.88 -9.67 16.25
C LEU A 243 14.54 -8.41 16.82
N CYS A 244 14.23 -8.04 18.07
CA CYS A 244 14.82 -6.87 18.72
C CYS A 244 16.35 -7.02 18.89
N GLU A 245 16.83 -8.21 19.24
CA GLU A 245 18.26 -8.52 19.33
C GLU A 245 18.93 -8.32 17.96
N THR A 246 18.33 -8.85 16.90
CA THR A 246 18.81 -8.69 15.53
C THR A 246 18.83 -7.23 15.08
N LEU A 247 17.76 -6.48 15.31
CA LEU A 247 17.70 -5.05 15.00
C LEU A 247 18.78 -4.28 15.76
N THR A 248 19.03 -4.62 17.02
CA THR A 248 20.04 -3.93 17.85
C THR A 248 21.44 -4.12 17.25
N GLU A 249 21.81 -5.35 16.90
CA GLU A 249 23.09 -5.62 16.24
C GLU A 249 23.22 -4.89 14.89
N VAL A 250 22.15 -4.84 14.11
CA VAL A 250 22.12 -4.11 12.84
C VAL A 250 22.35 -2.61 13.08
N VAL A 251 21.68 -2.02 14.07
CA VAL A 251 21.87 -0.61 14.45
C VAL A 251 23.30 -0.35 14.92
N GLU A 252 23.88 -1.24 15.73
CA GLU A 252 25.28 -1.12 16.20
C GLU A 252 26.28 -1.18 15.03
N LYS A 253 26.05 -2.09 14.08
CA LYS A 253 26.86 -2.18 12.86
C LYS A 253 26.73 -0.90 12.03
N MET A 254 25.51 -0.42 11.81
CA MET A 254 25.29 0.84 11.08
C MET A 254 25.92 2.06 11.78
N ALA A 255 25.88 2.11 13.11
CA ALA A 255 26.54 3.16 13.88
C ALA A 255 28.07 3.09 13.77
N THR A 256 28.63 1.90 13.54
CA THR A 256 30.07 1.73 13.27
C THR A 256 30.43 2.17 11.86
N ASP A 257 29.61 1.79 10.87
CA ASP A 257 29.83 2.12 9.46
C ASP A 257 29.58 3.61 9.16
N TYR A 258 28.65 4.24 9.90
CA TYR A 258 28.21 5.64 9.73
C TYR A 258 28.12 6.39 11.07
N PRO A 259 29.27 6.68 11.72
CA PRO A 259 29.31 7.18 13.11
C PRO A 259 28.71 8.58 13.31
N GLU A 260 28.65 9.39 12.26
CA GLU A 260 28.12 10.76 12.29
C GLU A 260 26.62 10.82 11.96
N ASN A 261 26.00 9.67 11.67
CA ASN A 261 24.62 9.60 11.22
C ASN A 261 23.72 8.97 12.29
N ARG A 262 22.52 9.54 12.43
CA ARG A 262 21.44 8.90 13.17
C ARG A 262 20.84 7.76 12.35
N VAL A 263 20.18 6.85 13.03
CA VAL A 263 19.52 5.69 12.40
C VAL A 263 18.01 5.83 12.55
N ARG A 264 17.26 5.37 11.55
CA ARG A 264 15.80 5.36 11.54
C ARG A 264 15.30 3.93 11.38
N LEU A 265 14.43 3.52 12.28
CA LEU A 265 13.63 2.30 12.16
C LEU A 265 12.34 2.62 11.42
N LYS A 266 11.92 1.75 10.51
CA LYS A 266 10.63 1.86 9.81
C LYS A 266 9.99 0.47 9.68
N ALA A 267 8.75 0.31 10.12
CA ALA A 267 7.98 -0.86 9.72
C ALA A 267 7.78 -0.90 8.20
N ILE A 268 7.74 -2.11 7.63
CA ILE A 268 7.41 -2.32 6.22
C ILE A 268 6.03 -1.75 5.88
N SER A 269 5.07 -1.92 6.80
CA SER A 269 3.71 -1.39 6.71
C SER A 269 3.61 0.00 7.35
N GLY A 270 2.63 0.78 6.92
CA GLY A 270 2.30 2.08 7.51
C GLY A 270 2.67 3.25 6.62
N GLY A 271 1.75 4.22 6.53
CA GLY A 271 1.86 5.44 5.73
C GLY A 271 1.59 6.70 6.55
N GLY A 272 1.85 7.86 5.94
CA GLY A 272 1.63 9.17 6.59
C GLY A 272 2.53 9.42 7.80
N GLY A 273 3.71 8.78 7.83
CA GLY A 273 4.71 8.96 8.89
C GLY A 273 4.52 8.07 10.13
N LYS A 274 3.55 7.15 10.11
CA LYS A 274 3.35 6.16 11.17
C LYS A 274 4.38 5.02 11.10
N GLY A 275 4.66 4.40 12.25
CA GLY A 275 5.49 3.20 12.32
C GLY A 275 6.98 3.44 12.04
N GLN A 276 7.49 4.62 12.42
CA GLN A 276 8.93 4.94 12.31
C GLN A 276 9.46 5.59 13.59
N ARG A 277 10.73 5.33 13.93
CA ARG A 277 11.43 5.93 15.08
C ARG A 277 12.85 6.29 14.68
N ILE A 278 13.40 7.34 15.26
CA ILE A 278 14.78 7.77 15.04
C ILE A 278 15.57 7.46 16.32
N LEU A 279 16.71 6.79 16.16
CA LEU A 279 17.72 6.61 17.19
C LEU A 279 18.80 7.68 17.04
N GLY A 280 19.14 8.33 18.14
CA GLY A 280 20.32 9.16 18.26
C GLY A 280 21.63 8.35 18.15
N ILE A 281 22.72 9.07 17.93
CA ILE A 281 24.07 8.48 17.93
C ILE A 281 24.35 7.91 19.33
N GLY A 282 24.79 6.65 19.39
CA GLY A 282 25.06 5.94 20.65
C GLY A 282 23.82 5.42 21.38
N GLU A 283 22.62 5.52 20.79
CA GLU A 283 21.37 5.06 21.41
C GLU A 283 20.96 3.63 21.01
N ALA A 284 21.87 2.80 20.48
CA ALA A 284 21.55 1.46 19.99
C ALA A 284 20.81 0.58 21.01
N ALA A 285 21.11 0.73 22.31
CA ALA A 285 20.42 0.03 23.40
C ALA A 285 18.91 0.31 23.50
N ARG A 286 18.40 1.39 22.89
CA ARG A 286 16.97 1.73 22.84
C ARG A 286 16.22 1.04 21.70
N THR A 287 16.91 0.35 20.81
CA THR A 287 16.31 -0.36 19.66
C THR A 287 15.14 -1.27 20.06
N PRO A 288 15.22 -2.09 21.13
CA PRO A 288 14.12 -2.97 21.51
C PRO A 288 12.85 -2.22 21.94
N GLU A 289 12.98 -1.11 22.67
CA GLU A 289 11.85 -0.26 23.09
C GLU A 289 11.14 0.30 21.86
N LEU A 290 11.91 0.94 20.97
CA LEU A 290 11.39 1.63 19.79
C LEU A 290 10.79 0.66 18.76
N ALA A 291 11.38 -0.53 18.58
CA ALA A 291 10.83 -1.56 17.71
C ALA A 291 9.44 -2.01 18.18
N ARG A 292 9.26 -2.24 19.49
CA ARG A 292 7.95 -2.63 20.06
C ARG A 292 6.92 -1.52 19.92
N GLU A 293 7.31 -0.26 20.12
CA GLU A 293 6.42 0.87 19.85
C GLU A 293 5.95 0.91 18.40
N ILE A 294 6.87 0.70 17.45
CA ILE A 294 6.55 0.64 16.02
C ILE A 294 5.53 -0.45 15.75
N LEU A 295 5.79 -1.70 16.18
CA LEU A 295 4.90 -2.84 15.94
C LEU A 295 3.51 -2.61 16.55
N ASN A 296 3.43 -2.03 17.75
CA ASN A 296 2.16 -1.66 18.37
C ASN A 296 1.41 -0.60 17.56
N GLU A 297 2.12 0.42 17.06
CA GLU A 297 1.53 1.52 16.29
C GLU A 297 0.95 1.04 14.95
N VAL A 298 1.65 0.15 14.26
CA VAL A 298 1.19 -0.45 12.99
C VAL A 298 0.30 -1.69 13.19
N LYS A 299 0.06 -2.10 14.44
CA LYS A 299 -0.78 -3.24 14.83
C LYS A 299 -0.32 -4.59 14.27
N THR A 300 0.99 -4.83 14.22
CA THR A 300 1.60 -6.07 13.72
C THR A 300 2.18 -6.92 14.87
N THR A 301 1.45 -7.01 15.97
CA THR A 301 1.85 -7.80 17.16
C THR A 301 1.14 -9.14 17.28
N GLY A 302 0.22 -9.45 16.36
CA GLY A 302 -0.45 -10.73 16.27
C GLY A 302 0.43 -11.84 15.71
N VAL A 303 0.00 -13.09 15.92
CA VAL A 303 0.69 -14.28 15.40
C VAL A 303 0.55 -14.33 13.89
N GLY A 304 1.66 -14.54 13.18
CA GLY A 304 1.69 -14.60 11.71
C GLY A 304 1.64 -13.23 11.03
N ASP A 305 1.55 -12.13 11.78
CA ASP A 305 1.76 -10.80 11.21
C ASP A 305 3.21 -10.66 10.75
N ASN A 306 3.42 -10.06 9.58
CA ASN A 306 4.76 -9.70 9.12
C ASN A 306 5.29 -8.52 9.98
N LYS A 307 6.35 -8.79 10.76
CA LYS A 307 6.90 -7.85 11.76
C LYS A 307 8.18 -7.16 11.26
N ASN A 308 8.45 -7.20 9.95
CA ASN A 308 9.71 -6.69 9.43
C ASN A 308 9.86 -5.17 9.65
N ILE A 309 11.06 -4.78 10.09
CA ILE A 309 11.46 -3.40 10.37
C ILE A 309 12.76 -3.14 9.62
N LEU A 310 12.75 -2.13 8.77
CA LEU A 310 13.91 -1.61 8.09
C LEU A 310 14.73 -0.76 9.05
N VAL A 311 16.05 -0.82 8.91
CA VAL A 311 17.02 0.02 9.61
C VAL A 311 17.75 0.86 8.57
N GLU A 312 17.56 2.17 8.56
CA GLU A 312 18.08 3.06 7.53
C GLU A 312 18.84 4.25 8.12
N LEU A 313 19.74 4.85 7.34
CA LEU A 313 20.29 6.14 7.70
C LEU A 313 19.20 7.21 7.78
N ASN A 314 19.20 7.97 8.88
CA ASN A 314 18.38 9.15 8.98
C ASN A 314 19.05 10.31 8.23
N ILE A 315 18.44 10.74 7.14
CA ILE A 315 18.91 11.92 6.41
C ILE A 315 18.30 13.17 7.04
N GLU A 316 19.16 13.99 7.67
CA GLU A 316 18.77 15.14 8.49
C GLU A 316 18.05 16.24 7.70
N THR A 317 18.67 16.62 6.59
CA THR A 317 18.18 17.69 5.73
C THR A 317 17.91 17.09 4.37
N THR A 318 16.64 17.00 4.01
CA THR A 318 16.20 16.50 2.71
C THR A 318 15.29 17.52 2.05
N ARG A 319 15.34 17.57 0.71
CA ARG A 319 14.16 17.94 -0.07
C ARG A 319 13.37 16.67 -0.30
N HIS A 320 12.07 16.72 -0.05
CA HIS A 320 11.19 15.61 -0.38
C HIS A 320 10.73 15.84 -1.81
N GLN A 321 11.13 14.99 -2.75
CA GLN A 321 10.74 15.12 -4.14
C GLN A 321 9.98 13.87 -4.56
N GLU A 322 8.79 14.05 -5.08
CA GLU A 322 7.97 12.97 -5.62
C GLU A 322 7.71 13.18 -7.12
N ILE A 323 7.76 12.10 -7.90
CA ILE A 323 7.54 12.14 -9.35
C ILE A 323 6.17 11.56 -9.66
N GLN A 324 5.31 12.34 -10.30
CA GLN A 324 4.04 11.80 -10.78
C GLN A 324 4.28 10.89 -11.98
N VAL A 325 3.78 9.67 -11.89
CA VAL A 325 3.81 8.68 -12.98
C VAL A 325 2.41 8.39 -13.50
N LEU A 326 2.31 8.04 -14.77
CA LEU A 326 1.11 7.50 -15.42
C LEU A 326 1.54 6.36 -16.34
N GLY A 327 0.88 5.21 -16.25
CA GLY A 327 1.18 4.06 -17.12
C GLY A 327 -0.01 3.14 -17.28
N ASN A 328 0.10 2.21 -18.23
CA ASN A 328 -0.94 1.23 -18.55
C ASN A 328 -0.47 -0.23 -18.42
N GLY A 329 0.73 -0.45 -17.88
CA GLY A 329 1.39 -1.77 -17.83
C GLY A 329 2.36 -2.04 -18.98
N ASP A 330 2.21 -1.37 -20.12
CA ASP A 330 3.13 -1.49 -21.26
C ASP A 330 4.09 -0.29 -21.36
N TRP A 331 3.58 0.90 -21.08
CA TRP A 331 4.34 2.14 -21.08
C TRP A 331 4.10 2.93 -19.79
N CYS A 332 5.05 3.81 -19.49
CA CYS A 332 4.98 4.74 -18.36
C CYS A 332 5.55 6.09 -18.80
N ILE A 333 4.91 7.18 -18.38
CA ILE A 333 5.38 8.55 -18.55
C ILE A 333 5.43 9.25 -17.18
N THR A 334 6.29 10.26 -17.07
CA THR A 334 6.36 11.15 -15.90
C THR A 334 5.68 12.48 -16.21
N LEU A 335 4.97 13.05 -15.23
CA LEU A 335 4.29 14.35 -15.35
C LEU A 335 5.04 15.49 -14.62
N GLY A 336 6.27 15.22 -14.18
CA GLY A 336 7.11 16.15 -13.43
C GLY A 336 7.22 15.82 -11.94
N GLY A 337 8.10 16.54 -11.27
CA GLY A 337 8.34 16.43 -9.84
C GLY A 337 7.52 17.42 -9.02
N ARG A 338 7.23 17.06 -7.76
CA ARG A 338 6.66 17.94 -6.73
C ARG A 338 7.60 17.96 -5.53
N ASP A 339 7.79 19.14 -4.93
CA ASP A 339 8.49 19.38 -3.66
C ASP A 339 7.46 19.45 -2.53
#